data_AF-A0A2J8WDS2-F1
#
_entry.id   AF-A0A2J8WDS2-F1
#
_cell.length_a   1.000
_cell.length_b   1.000
_cell.length_c   1.000
_cell.angle_alpha   90.00
_cell.angle_beta   90.00
_cell.angle_gamma   90.00
#
_symmetry.space_group_name_H-M   'P 1'
#
loop_
_entity.id
_entity.type
_entity.pdbx_description
1 polymer ?
#
loop_
_entity_poly.entity_id
_entity_poly.type
_entity_poly.pdbx_seq_one_letter_code
_entity_poly.pdbx_strand_id
1 'polypeptide(L)'
;MPARALLPRRMGHRTLASAPALWASIPCPRSELRLDLVLPSGQSFRWREQSPAHWSGVLADQVWTLTQTEEQLHCTVYRGGKSQTSRPTPDELEAVRRYLQLDVTLAQLYHHWGSVDSHFQEVAQKFQGVRLLRQDPIECLFSFICSSNNNIARITGMVERLCQAFGPRLIQLDDVTYHGFPSLQALAGPEVETHLRKLGLGYRARYVSASARAILEEHGGLAWLQQLQEASYEEAHKGLCTLPGVGTKVADCICLMALDKPQAVPVDVHMWQIAQRDYSWHPTTSQAKGPSPQTNKELGNFFRSLWGPYAGWAQATPPSHRCCSVPTCANPAVLRSHQQSAERVPKGRKARWGTLDKGIPQAPSPPFPTSLSPSPPSLMLGRDLPATTPKARHPQIKQSVCTRWGGGYW
;
A
#
# COMPACT_ATOMS: atom_id res chain seq x y z
N MET A 1 -17.18 -50.77 23.76
CA MET A 1 -17.29 -49.33 23.43
C MET A 1 -15.93 -48.88 22.92
N PRO A 2 -15.71 -48.65 21.61
CA PRO A 2 -14.40 -48.20 21.15
C PRO A 2 -14.20 -46.74 21.54
N ALA A 3 -13.00 -46.44 22.04
CA ALA A 3 -12.58 -45.11 22.41
C ALA A 3 -12.76 -44.16 21.21
N ARG A 4 -13.61 -43.16 21.38
CA ARG A 4 -13.79 -42.06 20.44
C ARG A 4 -12.47 -41.31 20.41
N ALA A 5 -11.65 -41.57 19.40
CA ALA A 5 -10.45 -40.80 19.13
C ALA A 5 -10.87 -39.32 19.10
N LEU A 6 -10.42 -38.56 20.10
CA LEU A 6 -10.58 -37.12 20.13
C LEU A 6 -9.82 -36.59 18.93
N LEU A 7 -10.54 -36.31 17.83
CA LEU A 7 -10.02 -35.50 16.74
C LEU A 7 -9.39 -34.26 17.38
N PRO A 8 -8.14 -33.89 17.04
CA PRO A 8 -7.53 -32.69 17.57
C PRO A 8 -8.52 -31.54 17.34
N ARG A 9 -8.93 -30.85 18.41
CA ARG A 9 -9.83 -29.69 18.33
C ARG A 9 -9.27 -28.78 17.23
N ARG A 10 -9.96 -28.69 16.09
CA ARG A 10 -9.59 -27.78 15.02
C ARG A 10 -9.63 -26.37 15.61
N MET A 11 -8.49 -25.70 15.65
CA MET A 11 -8.46 -24.27 15.98
C MET A 11 -9.14 -23.54 14.83
N GLY A 12 -10.14 -22.74 15.14
CA GLY A 12 -10.76 -21.83 14.17
C GLY A 12 -10.22 -20.42 14.31
N HIS A 13 -10.52 -19.58 13.33
CA HIS A 13 -10.27 -18.14 13.44
C HIS A 13 -11.06 -17.54 14.61
N ARG A 14 -10.39 -16.75 15.45
CA ARG A 14 -10.99 -16.06 16.59
C ARG A 14 -11.68 -14.78 16.11
N THR A 15 -12.80 -14.48 16.76
CA THR A 15 -13.38 -13.14 16.75
C THR A 15 -13.29 -12.55 18.15
N LEU A 16 -13.37 -11.23 18.26
CA LEU A 16 -13.36 -10.55 19.55
C LEU A 16 -14.51 -11.05 20.45
N ALA A 17 -15.66 -11.36 19.85
CA ALA A 17 -16.82 -11.90 20.56
C ALA A 17 -16.65 -13.38 20.98
N SER A 18 -15.99 -14.23 20.18
CA SER A 18 -15.91 -15.66 20.46
C SER A 18 -14.88 -16.03 21.53
N ALA A 19 -13.80 -15.23 21.66
CA ALA A 19 -12.71 -15.53 22.59
C ALA A 19 -12.10 -14.26 23.22
N PRO A 20 -12.89 -13.38 23.88
CA PRO A 20 -12.45 -12.06 24.33
C PRO A 20 -11.23 -12.10 25.27
N ALA A 21 -11.11 -13.16 26.08
CA ALA A 21 -10.00 -13.33 27.00
C ALA A 21 -8.63 -13.52 26.32
N LEU A 22 -8.58 -13.77 25.01
CA LEU A 22 -7.36 -13.99 24.23
C LEU A 22 -6.90 -12.76 23.44
N TRP A 23 -7.62 -11.64 23.56
CA TRP A 23 -7.28 -10.39 22.89
C TRP A 23 -6.57 -9.43 23.84
N ALA A 24 -5.67 -8.64 23.29
CA ALA A 24 -5.17 -7.43 23.90
C ALA A 24 -5.46 -6.24 22.97
N SER A 25 -5.36 -5.02 23.48
CA SER A 25 -5.66 -3.82 22.70
C SER A 25 -4.50 -2.82 22.71
N ILE A 26 -4.47 -2.02 21.64
CA ILE A 26 -3.59 -0.87 21.47
C ILE A 26 -4.50 0.35 21.26
N PRO A 27 -4.34 1.45 22.02
CA PRO A 27 -5.05 2.69 21.74
C PRO A 27 -4.73 3.18 20.32
N CYS A 28 -5.75 3.26 19.48
CA CYS A 28 -5.61 3.58 18.07
C CYS A 28 -6.97 4.03 17.52
N PRO A 29 -7.22 5.35 17.40
CA PRO A 29 -8.46 5.86 16.83
C PRO A 29 -8.53 5.56 15.33
N ARG A 30 -9.74 5.49 14.78
CA ARG A 30 -9.94 5.24 13.34
C ARG A 30 -9.37 6.31 12.42
N SER A 31 -9.20 7.54 12.92
CA SER A 31 -8.50 8.60 12.20
C SER A 31 -7.03 8.24 11.94
N GLU A 32 -6.45 7.42 12.82
CA GLU A 32 -5.08 6.94 12.73
C GLU A 32 -5.01 5.65 11.90
N LEU A 33 -5.96 4.72 12.04
CA LEU A 33 -5.90 3.45 11.30
C LEU A 33 -7.28 2.97 10.84
N ARG A 34 -7.35 2.58 9.57
CA ARG A 34 -8.46 1.82 9.00
C ARG A 34 -7.95 0.53 8.38
N LEU A 35 -8.04 -0.58 9.11
CA LEU A 35 -7.60 -1.91 8.65
C LEU A 35 -8.15 -2.27 7.26
N ASP A 36 -9.42 -1.94 7.01
CA ASP A 36 -10.13 -2.20 5.76
C ASP A 36 -9.65 -1.37 4.57
N LEU A 37 -9.04 -0.20 4.82
CA LEU A 37 -8.46 0.64 3.79
C LEU A 37 -6.96 0.37 3.59
N VAL A 38 -6.29 -0.25 4.57
CA VAL A 38 -4.84 -0.47 4.56
C VAL A 38 -4.49 -1.89 4.13
N LEU A 39 -5.01 -2.92 4.80
CA LEU A 39 -4.56 -4.30 4.62
C LEU A 39 -4.84 -4.88 3.22
N PRO A 40 -5.98 -4.59 2.55
CA PRO A 40 -6.23 -5.06 1.19
C PRO A 40 -5.76 -4.10 0.09
N SER A 41 -5.07 -3.00 0.42
CA SER A 41 -4.75 -1.91 -0.53
C SER A 41 -3.66 -2.24 -1.55
N GLY A 42 -2.99 -3.39 -1.42
CA GLY A 42 -1.83 -3.76 -2.24
C GLY A 42 -0.48 -3.32 -1.66
N GLN A 43 -0.45 -2.83 -0.41
CA GLN A 43 0.79 -2.68 0.35
C GLN A 43 1.34 -4.04 0.79
N SER A 44 0.53 -4.81 1.51
CA SER A 44 0.80 -6.21 1.87
C SER A 44 -0.17 -7.14 1.15
N PHE A 45 0.27 -8.39 0.94
CA PHE A 45 -0.49 -9.45 0.28
C PHE A 45 -0.75 -10.63 1.22
N ARG A 46 -0.64 -10.41 2.54
CA ARG A 46 -0.67 -11.47 3.56
C ARG A 46 -1.90 -11.46 4.46
N TRP A 47 -2.83 -10.53 4.24
CA TRP A 47 -4.01 -10.33 5.07
C TRP A 47 -5.30 -10.71 4.34
N ARG A 48 -6.21 -11.38 5.06
CA ARG A 48 -7.56 -11.75 4.60
C ARG A 48 -8.59 -11.42 5.66
N GLU A 49 -9.72 -10.89 5.24
CA GLU A 49 -10.88 -10.74 6.12
C GLU A 49 -11.62 -12.09 6.23
N GLN A 50 -11.18 -12.92 7.18
CA GLN A 50 -11.72 -14.28 7.39
C GLN A 50 -13.07 -14.27 8.12
N SER A 51 -13.36 -13.18 8.81
CA SER A 51 -14.67 -12.89 9.40
C SER A 51 -14.91 -11.39 9.29
N PRO A 52 -16.17 -10.91 9.25
CA PRO A 52 -16.46 -9.49 9.10
C PRO A 52 -15.68 -8.63 10.09
N ALA A 53 -14.96 -7.63 9.59
CA ALA A 53 -14.04 -6.74 10.29
C ALA A 53 -12.84 -7.42 11.01
N HIS A 54 -12.54 -8.69 10.73
CA HIS A 54 -11.46 -9.46 11.34
C HIS A 54 -10.45 -9.91 10.29
N TRP A 55 -9.29 -9.29 10.32
CA TRP A 55 -8.23 -9.49 9.35
C TRP A 55 -7.20 -10.46 9.91
N SER A 56 -7.03 -11.61 9.28
CA SER A 56 -6.03 -12.60 9.66
C SER A 56 -4.89 -12.65 8.66
N GLY A 57 -3.66 -12.78 9.15
CA GLY A 57 -2.46 -12.74 8.34
C GLY A 57 -1.22 -13.16 9.12
N VAL A 58 -0.07 -13.14 8.43
CA VAL A 58 1.23 -13.45 9.05
C VAL A 58 1.98 -12.16 9.29
N LEU A 59 2.49 -12.00 10.50
CA LEU A 59 3.31 -10.87 10.93
C LEU A 59 4.38 -11.43 11.89
N ALA A 60 5.65 -11.11 11.62
CA ALA A 60 6.80 -11.61 12.38
C ALA A 60 6.76 -13.14 12.59
N ASP A 61 6.55 -13.90 11.51
CA ASP A 61 6.45 -15.37 11.50
C ASP A 61 5.40 -15.98 12.44
N GLN A 62 4.44 -15.18 12.89
CA GLN A 62 3.29 -15.61 13.67
C GLN A 62 1.99 -15.27 12.94
N VAL A 63 0.96 -16.08 13.17
CA VAL A 63 -0.38 -15.75 12.69
C VAL A 63 -1.06 -14.83 13.67
N TRP A 64 -1.68 -13.79 13.13
CA TRP A 64 -2.42 -12.78 13.88
C TRP A 64 -3.85 -12.66 13.34
N THR A 65 -4.78 -12.28 14.21
CA THR A 65 -6.05 -11.68 13.79
C THR A 65 -6.16 -10.30 14.41
N LEU A 66 -6.48 -9.31 13.58
CA LEU A 66 -6.64 -7.90 13.95
C LEU A 66 -8.09 -7.47 13.71
N THR A 67 -8.64 -6.69 14.62
CA THR A 67 -9.93 -6.00 14.45
C THR A 67 -9.91 -4.67 15.19
N GLN A 68 -10.85 -3.77 14.94
CA GLN A 68 -10.82 -2.41 15.49
C GLN A 68 -12.21 -1.96 15.97
N THR A 69 -12.23 -1.25 17.10
CA THR A 69 -13.37 -0.42 17.52
C THR A 69 -13.15 1.01 17.03
N GLU A 70 -13.77 2.01 17.67
CA GLU A 70 -13.55 3.41 17.30
C GLU A 70 -12.18 3.92 17.79
N GLU A 71 -11.76 3.49 18.99
CA GLU A 71 -10.59 4.02 19.71
C GLU A 71 -9.49 2.97 19.97
N GLN A 72 -9.74 1.70 19.63
CA GLN A 72 -8.84 0.59 19.95
C GLN A 72 -8.63 -0.33 18.75
N LEU A 73 -7.37 -0.67 18.52
CA LEU A 73 -6.96 -1.82 17.73
C LEU A 73 -6.88 -3.04 18.65
N HIS A 74 -7.62 -4.09 18.36
CA HIS A 74 -7.58 -5.36 19.08
C HIS A 74 -6.73 -6.38 18.31
N CYS A 75 -5.86 -7.07 19.03
CA CYS A 75 -4.93 -8.04 18.48
C CYS A 75 -5.06 -9.39 19.20
N THR A 76 -5.00 -10.48 18.45
CA THR A 76 -4.78 -11.84 18.97
C THR A 76 -3.73 -12.55 18.13
N VAL A 77 -2.91 -13.37 18.77
CA VAL A 77 -1.84 -14.16 18.13
C VAL A 77 -2.08 -15.66 18.34
N TYR A 78 -1.62 -16.48 17.39
CA TYR A 78 -1.69 -17.94 17.45
C TYR A 78 -0.28 -18.53 17.49
N ARG A 79 0.09 -19.19 18.60
CA ARG A 79 1.48 -19.65 18.86
C ARG A 79 1.72 -21.16 18.61
N GLY A 80 0.90 -21.80 17.78
CA GLY A 80 1.02 -23.24 17.51
C GLY A 80 0.82 -24.12 18.76
N GLY A 81 0.95 -25.44 18.59
CA GLY A 81 0.68 -26.42 19.67
C GLY A 81 1.74 -26.50 20.78
N LYS A 82 2.83 -25.72 20.71
CA LYS A 82 3.94 -25.79 21.67
C LYS A 82 3.83 -24.79 22.83
N SER A 83 2.93 -23.81 22.74
CA SER A 83 2.76 -22.77 23.76
C SER A 83 1.32 -22.71 24.22
N GLN A 84 1.11 -22.37 25.50
CA GLN A 84 -0.24 -22.15 26.02
C GLN A 84 -0.90 -20.99 25.30
N THR A 85 -2.20 -21.12 25.06
CA THR A 85 -2.99 -20.05 24.45
C THR A 85 -3.18 -18.93 25.46
N SER A 86 -2.70 -17.74 25.13
CA SER A 86 -2.74 -16.55 25.99
C SER A 86 -2.89 -15.29 25.14
N ARG A 87 -3.15 -14.15 25.79
CA ARG A 87 -3.15 -12.83 25.14
C ARG A 87 -1.76 -12.52 24.53
N PRO A 88 -1.69 -11.62 23.54
CA PRO A 88 -0.41 -11.06 23.10
C PRO A 88 0.37 -10.48 24.29
N THR A 89 1.69 -10.68 24.30
CA THR A 89 2.59 -10.04 25.27
C THR A 89 2.85 -8.57 24.86
N PRO A 90 3.39 -7.73 25.77
CA PRO A 90 3.79 -6.36 25.42
C PRO A 90 4.74 -6.30 24.22
N ASP A 91 5.75 -7.17 24.15
CA ASP A 91 6.72 -7.21 23.06
C ASP A 91 6.08 -7.59 21.71
N GLU A 92 5.11 -8.50 21.73
CA GLU A 92 4.38 -8.87 20.52
C GLU A 92 3.42 -7.76 20.06
N LEU A 93 2.79 -7.03 21.00
CA LEU A 93 2.02 -5.83 20.65
C LEU A 93 2.91 -4.75 20.07
N GLU A 94 4.13 -4.58 20.58
CA GLU A 94 5.11 -3.65 20.06
C GLU A 94 5.53 -4.02 18.62
N ALA A 95 5.64 -5.31 18.29
CA ALA A 95 5.82 -5.74 16.90
C ALA A 95 4.68 -5.28 15.98
N VAL A 96 3.42 -5.37 16.46
CA VAL A 96 2.25 -4.84 15.73
C VAL A 96 2.31 -3.31 15.61
N ARG A 97 2.68 -2.59 16.69
CA ARG A 97 2.85 -1.13 16.68
C ARG A 97 3.87 -0.69 15.63
N ARG A 98 5.01 -1.37 15.54
CA ARG A 98 6.07 -1.10 14.56
C ARG A 98 5.65 -1.40 13.13
N TYR A 99 4.99 -2.54 12.90
CA TYR A 99 4.49 -2.91 11.58
C TYR A 99 3.49 -1.88 11.04
N LEU A 100 2.62 -1.36 11.91
CA LEU A 100 1.64 -0.32 11.58
C LEU A 100 2.20 1.09 11.75
N GLN A 101 3.45 1.26 12.16
CA GLN A 101 4.10 2.56 12.41
C GLN A 101 3.24 3.51 13.26
N LEU A 102 2.69 3.00 14.38
CA LEU A 102 1.73 3.74 15.21
C LEU A 102 2.32 4.94 15.97
N ASP A 103 3.65 5.12 15.95
CA ASP A 103 4.31 6.28 16.57
C ASP A 103 4.29 7.51 15.64
N VAL A 104 4.06 7.31 14.34
CA VAL A 104 3.80 8.40 13.40
C VAL A 104 2.35 8.85 13.55
N THR A 105 2.14 10.10 13.93
CA THR A 105 0.80 10.69 14.08
C THR A 105 0.23 11.04 12.70
N LEU A 106 -0.64 10.18 12.17
CA LEU A 106 -1.18 10.31 10.82
C LEU A 106 -2.00 11.59 10.65
N ALA A 107 -2.72 12.01 11.69
CA ALA A 107 -3.49 13.26 11.66
C ALA A 107 -2.64 14.50 11.33
N GLN A 108 -1.39 14.56 11.82
CA GLN A 108 -0.46 15.65 11.51
C GLN A 108 -0.05 15.63 10.03
N LEU A 109 0.19 14.43 9.48
CA LEU A 109 0.52 14.28 8.07
C LEU A 109 -0.66 14.67 7.16
N TYR A 110 -1.87 14.21 7.49
CA TYR A 110 -3.09 14.56 6.75
C TYR A 110 -3.35 16.06 6.77
N HIS A 111 -3.14 16.71 7.91
CA HIS A 111 -3.25 18.16 8.02
C HIS A 111 -2.23 18.88 7.12
N HIS A 112 -0.97 18.46 7.15
CA HIS A 112 0.07 19.04 6.30
C HIS A 112 -0.27 18.88 4.81
N TRP A 113 -0.54 17.66 4.35
CA TRP A 113 -0.85 17.42 2.94
C TRP A 113 -2.10 18.17 2.48
N GLY A 114 -3.15 18.22 3.30
CA GLY A 114 -4.35 19.00 2.99
C GLY A 114 -4.11 20.51 2.95
N SER A 115 -3.08 21.03 3.62
CA SER A 115 -2.73 22.46 3.59
C SER A 115 -1.98 22.88 2.32
N VAL A 116 -1.26 21.95 1.69
CA VAL A 116 -0.46 22.20 0.47
C VAL A 116 -1.13 21.67 -0.80
N ASP A 117 -2.17 20.84 -0.66
CA ASP A 117 -2.88 20.19 -1.76
C ASP A 117 -4.39 20.11 -1.47
N SER A 118 -5.16 20.98 -2.13
CA SER A 118 -6.62 21.04 -1.98
C SER A 118 -7.32 19.79 -2.50
N HIS A 119 -6.76 19.11 -3.51
CA HIS A 119 -7.29 17.84 -3.99
C HIS A 119 -7.11 16.76 -2.91
N PHE A 120 -5.91 16.68 -2.31
CA PHE A 120 -5.68 15.77 -1.20
C PHE A 120 -6.65 16.04 -0.05
N GLN A 121 -6.87 17.31 0.31
CA GLN A 121 -7.78 17.71 1.38
C GLN A 121 -9.22 17.19 1.15
N GLU A 122 -9.74 17.27 -0.08
CA GLU A 122 -11.08 16.75 -0.40
C GLU A 122 -11.13 15.23 -0.23
N VAL A 123 -10.11 14.52 -0.69
CA VAL A 123 -10.11 13.06 -0.69
C VAL A 123 -9.90 12.51 0.72
N ALA A 124 -9.08 13.16 1.53
CA ALA A 124 -8.80 12.82 2.92
C ALA A 124 -10.08 12.77 3.79
N GLN A 125 -11.12 13.54 3.46
CA GLN A 125 -12.41 13.49 4.16
C GLN A 125 -13.11 12.13 4.03
N LYS A 126 -12.94 11.45 2.89
CA LYS A 126 -13.58 10.16 2.60
C LYS A 126 -12.72 8.97 3.03
N PHE A 127 -11.41 9.17 3.12
CA PHE A 127 -10.45 8.10 3.32
C PHE A 127 -9.47 8.44 4.44
N GLN A 128 -9.95 8.41 5.67
CA GLN A 128 -9.14 8.59 6.87
C GLN A 128 -8.45 7.28 7.28
N GLY A 129 -7.39 7.38 8.08
CA GLY A 129 -6.73 6.21 8.67
C GLY A 129 -5.94 5.35 7.68
N VAL A 130 -5.67 5.84 6.47
CA VAL A 130 -4.81 5.14 5.51
C VAL A 130 -3.36 5.44 5.83
N ARG A 131 -2.72 4.46 6.45
CA ARG A 131 -1.30 4.49 6.85
C ARG A 131 -0.44 3.54 6.02
N LEU A 132 0.87 3.73 6.12
CA LEU A 132 1.85 2.89 5.46
C LEU A 132 2.37 1.79 6.40
N LEU A 133 2.39 0.55 5.91
CA LEU A 133 2.97 -0.59 6.62
C LEU A 133 4.50 -0.57 6.54
N ARG A 134 5.16 -0.99 7.61
CA ARG A 134 6.61 -1.25 7.67
C ARG A 134 6.84 -2.76 7.60
N GLN A 135 7.05 -3.24 6.38
CA GLN A 135 7.15 -4.66 6.05
C GLN A 135 8.58 -5.18 6.21
N ASP A 136 8.70 -6.49 6.34
CA ASP A 136 10.00 -7.17 6.25
C ASP A 136 10.61 -6.98 4.84
N PRO A 137 11.90 -6.62 4.72
CA PRO A 137 12.54 -6.38 3.43
C PRO A 137 12.50 -7.57 2.46
N ILE A 138 12.61 -8.81 2.95
CA ILE A 138 12.56 -10.02 2.11
C ILE A 138 11.14 -10.23 1.59
N GLU A 139 10.16 -10.24 2.50
CA GLU A 139 8.75 -10.38 2.14
C GLU A 139 8.32 -9.30 1.14
N CYS A 140 8.68 -8.04 1.41
CA CYS A 140 8.35 -6.91 0.55
C CYS A 140 9.00 -7.04 -0.83
N LEU A 141 10.31 -7.29 -0.90
CA LEU A 141 11.05 -7.44 -2.15
C LEU A 141 10.43 -8.51 -3.07
N PHE A 142 10.29 -9.74 -2.58
CA PHE A 142 9.83 -10.84 -3.41
C PHE A 142 8.34 -10.77 -3.74
N SER A 143 7.53 -10.17 -2.86
CA SER A 143 6.14 -9.84 -3.17
C SER A 143 6.02 -8.82 -4.30
N PHE A 144 6.82 -7.75 -4.29
CA PHE A 144 6.78 -6.74 -5.34
C PHE A 144 7.45 -7.18 -6.65
N ILE A 145 8.44 -8.09 -6.63
CA ILE A 145 8.90 -8.78 -7.84
C ILE A 145 7.72 -9.52 -8.51
N CYS A 146 6.84 -10.14 -7.72
CA CYS A 146 5.63 -10.81 -8.21
C CYS A 146 4.54 -9.83 -8.71
N SER A 147 4.63 -8.54 -8.35
CA SER A 147 3.63 -7.52 -8.65
C SER A 147 3.73 -6.87 -10.03
N SER A 148 4.92 -6.89 -10.65
CA SER A 148 5.17 -6.18 -11.91
C SER A 148 4.17 -6.56 -13.00
N ASN A 149 3.48 -5.60 -13.63
CA ASN A 149 2.46 -5.82 -14.67
C ASN A 149 1.41 -6.90 -14.27
N ASN A 150 0.71 -6.67 -13.17
CA ASN A 150 -0.22 -7.62 -12.56
C ASN A 150 -1.33 -6.89 -11.77
N ASN A 151 -2.32 -7.61 -11.24
CA ASN A 151 -3.38 -7.05 -10.39
C ASN A 151 -3.35 -7.63 -8.97
N ILE A 152 -3.89 -6.89 -7.99
CA ILE A 152 -3.81 -7.22 -6.56
C ILE A 152 -4.31 -8.64 -6.29
N ALA A 153 -5.46 -9.04 -6.85
CA ALA A 153 -6.03 -10.37 -6.63
C ALA A 153 -5.07 -11.49 -7.07
N ARG A 154 -4.51 -11.38 -8.28
CA ARG A 154 -3.56 -12.36 -8.81
C ARG A 154 -2.23 -12.35 -8.06
N ILE A 155 -1.72 -11.19 -7.68
CA ILE A 155 -0.49 -11.06 -6.87
C ILE A 155 -0.69 -11.75 -5.54
N THR A 156 -1.82 -11.51 -4.88
CA THR A 156 -2.08 -12.11 -3.57
C THR A 156 -2.11 -13.63 -3.65
N GLY A 157 -2.75 -14.20 -4.66
CA GLY A 157 -2.71 -15.65 -4.89
C GLY A 157 -1.32 -16.19 -5.24
N MET A 158 -0.48 -15.42 -5.96
CA MET A 158 0.90 -15.81 -6.25
C MET A 158 1.76 -15.84 -4.98
N VAL A 159 1.68 -14.81 -4.15
CA VAL A 159 2.41 -14.72 -2.87
C VAL A 159 1.97 -15.85 -1.93
N GLU A 160 0.68 -16.14 -1.86
CA GLU A 160 0.13 -17.24 -1.07
C GLU A 160 0.71 -18.61 -1.50
N ARG A 161 0.71 -18.91 -2.82
CA ARG A 161 1.32 -20.15 -3.34
C ARG A 161 2.84 -20.22 -3.14
N LEU A 162 3.53 -19.08 -3.24
CA LEU A 162 4.97 -19.00 -2.96
C LEU A 162 5.27 -19.34 -1.50
N CYS A 163 4.52 -18.78 -0.55
CA CYS A 163 4.66 -19.09 0.86
C CYS A 163 4.28 -20.55 1.16
N GLN A 164 3.23 -21.08 0.53
CA GLN A 164 2.83 -22.48 0.72
C GLN A 164 3.91 -23.46 0.25
N ALA A 165 4.56 -23.17 -0.88
CA ALA A 165 5.54 -24.07 -1.47
C ALA A 165 6.92 -24.02 -0.81
N PHE A 166 7.35 -22.83 -0.35
CA PHE A 166 8.73 -22.61 0.11
C PHE A 166 8.83 -22.04 1.54
N GLY A 167 7.72 -21.68 2.15
CA GLY A 167 7.66 -21.09 3.48
C GLY A 167 7.36 -22.12 4.57
N PRO A 168 7.88 -21.93 5.79
CA PRO A 168 7.64 -22.85 6.89
C PRO A 168 6.15 -22.86 7.25
N ARG A 169 5.56 -24.04 7.41
CA ARG A 169 4.17 -24.16 7.89
C ARG A 169 4.09 -23.69 9.35
N LEU A 170 3.22 -22.73 9.64
CA LEU A 170 3.05 -22.16 10.98
C LEU A 170 1.92 -22.84 11.75
N ILE A 171 0.69 -22.75 11.22
CA ILE A 171 -0.52 -23.25 11.86
C ILE A 171 -1.63 -23.41 10.82
N GLN A 172 -2.62 -24.22 11.14
CA GLN A 172 -3.87 -24.32 10.38
C GLN A 172 -5.03 -23.81 11.25
N LEU A 173 -5.80 -22.89 10.69
CA LEU A 173 -7.04 -22.36 11.28
C LEU A 173 -8.18 -22.66 10.32
N ASP A 174 -9.19 -23.39 10.79
CA ASP A 174 -10.25 -23.92 9.94
C ASP A 174 -9.69 -24.74 8.75
N ASP A 175 -9.96 -24.32 7.52
CA ASP A 175 -9.43 -24.87 6.27
C ASP A 175 -8.21 -24.12 5.72
N VAL A 176 -7.78 -23.04 6.39
CA VAL A 176 -6.66 -22.19 5.95
C VAL A 176 -5.37 -22.60 6.65
N THR A 177 -4.35 -22.96 5.86
CA THR A 177 -3.00 -23.21 6.39
C THR A 177 -2.11 -22.00 6.16
N TYR A 178 -1.59 -21.44 7.24
CA TYR A 178 -0.67 -20.31 7.20
C TYR A 178 0.77 -20.80 7.15
N HIS A 179 1.56 -20.15 6.31
CA HIS A 179 3.00 -20.36 6.14
C HIS A 179 3.74 -19.06 6.39
N GLY A 180 4.94 -19.11 6.96
CA GLY A 180 5.87 -17.98 7.00
C GLY A 180 6.32 -17.62 5.60
N PHE A 181 6.98 -16.47 5.45
CA PHE A 181 7.57 -16.12 4.17
C PHE A 181 8.81 -17.00 3.91
N PRO A 182 9.09 -17.42 2.66
CA PRO A 182 10.29 -18.21 2.38
C PRO A 182 11.59 -17.47 2.70
N SER A 183 12.59 -18.19 3.22
CA SER A 183 13.93 -17.64 3.40
C SER A 183 14.65 -17.47 2.07
N LEU A 184 15.72 -16.65 2.05
CA LEU A 184 16.59 -16.51 0.89
C LEU A 184 17.13 -17.87 0.41
N GLN A 185 17.53 -18.73 1.34
CA GLN A 185 18.07 -20.06 1.04
C GLN A 185 17.01 -20.94 0.36
N ALA A 186 15.76 -20.87 0.82
CA ALA A 186 14.66 -21.60 0.20
C ALA A 186 14.37 -21.10 -1.23
N LEU A 187 14.50 -19.79 -1.47
CA LEU A 187 14.26 -19.18 -2.78
C LEU A 187 15.43 -19.31 -3.76
N ALA A 188 16.65 -19.52 -3.28
CA ALA A 188 17.84 -19.67 -4.12
C ALA A 188 18.07 -21.11 -4.63
N GLY A 189 17.27 -22.08 -4.17
CA GLY A 189 17.42 -23.50 -4.50
C GLY A 189 17.39 -23.82 -6.01
N PRO A 190 17.94 -24.99 -6.41
CA PRO A 190 18.16 -25.33 -7.83
C PRO A 190 16.86 -25.43 -8.64
N GLU A 191 15.77 -25.94 -8.06
CA GLU A 191 14.50 -26.20 -8.76
C GLU A 191 13.41 -25.12 -8.55
N VAL A 192 13.75 -24.04 -7.85
CA VAL A 192 12.77 -23.01 -7.43
C VAL A 192 12.08 -22.38 -8.64
N GLU A 193 12.84 -21.98 -9.66
CA GLU A 193 12.26 -21.36 -10.87
C GLU A 193 11.26 -22.32 -11.54
N THR A 194 11.64 -23.57 -11.78
CA THR A 194 10.80 -24.57 -12.45
C THR A 194 9.50 -24.80 -11.69
N HIS A 195 9.57 -24.89 -10.36
CA HIS A 195 8.39 -25.08 -9.52
C HIS A 195 7.50 -23.83 -9.51
N LEU A 196 8.07 -22.63 -9.36
CA LEU A 196 7.31 -21.37 -9.40
C LEU A 196 6.60 -21.16 -10.76
N ARG A 197 7.19 -21.62 -11.88
CA ARG A 197 6.52 -21.62 -13.19
C ARG A 197 5.27 -22.49 -13.18
N LYS A 198 5.34 -23.70 -12.60
CA LYS A 198 4.18 -24.60 -12.44
C LYS A 198 3.08 -23.98 -11.56
N LEU A 199 3.46 -23.15 -10.56
CA LEU A 199 2.54 -22.42 -9.70
C LEU A 199 1.96 -21.13 -10.34
N GLY A 200 2.28 -20.86 -11.61
CA GLY A 200 1.68 -19.79 -12.40
C GLY A 200 2.35 -18.41 -12.26
N LEU A 201 3.58 -18.35 -11.75
CA LEU A 201 4.31 -17.07 -11.64
C LEU A 201 4.83 -16.56 -13.00
N GLY A 202 4.88 -17.44 -14.01
CA GLY A 202 5.33 -17.10 -15.37
C GLY A 202 6.79 -16.68 -15.41
N TYR A 203 7.12 -15.63 -16.16
CA TYR A 203 8.51 -15.15 -16.30
C TYR A 203 9.12 -14.65 -14.99
N ARG A 204 8.29 -14.21 -14.03
CA ARG A 204 8.74 -13.69 -12.72
C ARG A 204 9.37 -14.78 -11.84
N ALA A 205 9.09 -16.05 -12.12
CA ALA A 205 9.73 -17.18 -11.44
C ALA A 205 11.26 -17.10 -11.54
N ARG A 206 11.79 -16.69 -12.71
CA ARG A 206 13.23 -16.47 -12.90
C ARG A 206 13.74 -15.35 -12.01
N TYR A 207 13.00 -14.25 -11.90
CA TYR A 207 13.41 -13.08 -11.10
C TYR A 207 13.47 -13.39 -9.60
N VAL A 208 12.52 -14.17 -9.09
CA VAL A 208 12.53 -14.62 -7.69
C VAL A 208 13.79 -15.46 -7.42
N SER A 209 14.03 -16.50 -8.21
CA SER A 209 15.19 -17.39 -8.06
C SER A 209 16.52 -16.63 -8.21
N ALA A 210 16.65 -15.84 -9.29
CA ALA A 210 17.88 -15.12 -9.59
C ALA A 210 18.18 -13.99 -8.59
N SER A 211 17.16 -13.26 -8.10
CA SER A 211 17.39 -12.24 -7.06
C SER A 211 17.78 -12.86 -5.72
N ALA A 212 17.19 -14.01 -5.34
CA ALA A 212 17.60 -14.71 -4.13
C ALA A 212 19.06 -15.16 -4.19
N ARG A 213 19.52 -15.68 -5.34
CA ARG A 213 20.92 -16.03 -5.58
C ARG A 213 21.84 -14.82 -5.58
N ALA A 214 21.50 -13.76 -6.32
CA ALA A 214 22.30 -12.53 -6.36
C ALA A 214 22.50 -11.95 -4.93
N ILE A 215 21.44 -11.95 -4.12
CA ILE A 215 21.55 -11.48 -2.73
C ILE A 215 22.51 -12.36 -1.92
N LEU A 216 22.39 -13.68 -1.99
CA LEU A 216 23.23 -14.60 -1.20
C LEU A 216 24.67 -14.68 -1.69
N GLU A 217 24.89 -14.71 -3.00
CA GLU A 217 26.15 -15.05 -3.63
C GLU A 217 26.99 -13.80 -3.99
N GLU A 218 26.34 -12.68 -4.32
CA GLU A 218 27.03 -11.48 -4.83
C GLU A 218 26.98 -10.30 -3.86
N HIS A 219 25.89 -10.17 -3.10
CA HIS A 219 25.67 -9.01 -2.21
C HIS A 219 25.95 -9.27 -0.73
N GLY A 220 26.29 -10.50 -0.31
CA GLY A 220 26.62 -10.81 1.08
C GLY A 220 25.41 -11.12 1.98
N GLY A 221 24.29 -11.51 1.39
CA GLY A 221 23.12 -12.05 2.07
C GLY A 221 22.22 -11.00 2.72
N LEU A 222 21.55 -11.38 3.82
CA LEU A 222 20.55 -10.54 4.49
C LEU A 222 21.13 -9.22 5.03
N ALA A 223 22.41 -9.21 5.40
CA ALA A 223 23.09 -8.03 5.92
C ALA A 223 23.08 -6.86 4.91
N TRP A 224 23.12 -7.15 3.61
CA TRP A 224 23.04 -6.12 2.59
C TRP A 224 21.68 -5.41 2.59
N LEU A 225 20.57 -6.14 2.73
CA LEU A 225 19.25 -5.51 2.81
C LEU A 225 19.10 -4.64 4.06
N GLN A 226 19.71 -5.05 5.18
CA GLN A 226 19.75 -4.24 6.40
C GLN A 226 20.56 -2.95 6.19
N GLN A 227 21.70 -3.03 5.48
CA GLN A 227 22.49 -1.84 5.14
C GLN A 227 21.71 -0.86 4.25
N LEU A 228 20.90 -1.35 3.30
CA LEU A 228 20.06 -0.47 2.46
C LEU A 228 19.01 0.30 3.28
N GLN A 229 18.58 -0.26 4.41
CA GLN A 229 17.67 0.42 5.32
C GLN A 229 18.35 1.62 6.01
N GLU A 230 19.64 1.53 6.30
CA GLU A 230 20.44 2.63 6.87
C GLU A 230 20.92 3.63 5.82
N ALA A 231 21.08 3.18 4.57
CA ALA A 231 21.56 4.00 3.46
C ALA A 231 20.60 5.14 3.06
N SER A 232 21.06 6.06 2.21
CA SER A 232 20.18 7.07 1.61
C SER A 232 19.12 6.43 0.69
N TYR A 233 18.04 7.17 0.39
CA TYR A 233 17.04 6.70 -0.57
C TYR A 233 17.65 6.40 -1.94
N GLU A 234 18.57 7.25 -2.39
CA GLU A 234 19.23 7.14 -3.69
C GLU A 234 20.11 5.89 -3.78
N GLU A 235 20.87 5.59 -2.72
CA GLU A 235 21.70 4.39 -2.63
C GLU A 235 20.86 3.12 -2.52
N ALA A 236 19.83 3.14 -1.67
CA ALA A 236 18.90 2.02 -1.52
C ALA A 236 18.21 1.69 -2.85
N HIS A 237 17.69 2.71 -3.54
CA HIS A 237 17.01 2.56 -4.82
C HIS A 237 17.94 2.01 -5.91
N LYS A 238 19.15 2.59 -6.01
CA LYS A 238 20.16 2.15 -6.97
C LYS A 238 20.61 0.71 -6.70
N GLY A 239 20.83 0.36 -5.44
CA GLY A 239 21.19 -1.00 -5.02
C GLY A 239 20.10 -2.01 -5.36
N LEU A 240 18.84 -1.71 -5.06
CA LEU A 240 17.72 -2.59 -5.41
C LEU A 240 17.59 -2.82 -6.92
N CYS A 241 17.83 -1.79 -7.73
CA CYS A 241 17.75 -1.87 -9.20
C CYS A 241 18.82 -2.78 -9.84
N THR A 242 19.82 -3.27 -9.09
CA THR A 242 20.76 -4.29 -9.62
C THR A 242 20.13 -5.68 -9.67
N LEU A 243 19.05 -5.91 -8.91
CA LEU A 243 18.42 -7.22 -8.80
C LEU A 243 17.56 -7.57 -10.03
N PRO A 244 17.61 -8.82 -10.51
CA PRO A 244 16.76 -9.28 -11.60
C PRO A 244 15.26 -9.07 -11.34
N GLY A 245 14.60 -8.30 -12.22
CA GLY A 245 13.16 -8.04 -12.11
C GLY A 245 12.79 -6.85 -11.22
N VAL A 246 13.77 -6.15 -10.66
CA VAL A 246 13.57 -4.93 -9.90
C VAL A 246 13.88 -3.71 -10.76
N GLY A 247 12.83 -3.08 -11.30
CA GLY A 247 12.92 -1.78 -11.96
C GLY A 247 12.62 -0.63 -11.00
N THR A 248 12.68 0.61 -11.49
CA THR A 248 12.47 1.85 -10.72
C THR A 248 11.25 1.80 -9.80
N LYS A 249 10.07 1.41 -10.34
CA LYS A 249 8.83 1.35 -9.56
C LYS A 249 8.88 0.31 -8.44
N VAL A 250 9.44 -0.87 -8.71
CA VAL A 250 9.55 -1.96 -7.73
C VAL A 250 10.54 -1.55 -6.63
N ALA A 251 11.67 -0.94 -6.99
CA ALA A 251 12.62 -0.39 -6.03
C ALA A 251 11.97 0.69 -5.16
N ASP A 252 11.22 1.63 -5.73
CA ASP A 252 10.49 2.63 -4.95
C ASP A 252 9.48 2.01 -3.99
N CYS A 253 8.76 0.95 -4.39
CA CYS A 253 7.85 0.24 -3.50
C CYS A 253 8.57 -0.32 -2.28
N ILE A 254 9.74 -0.92 -2.47
CA ILE A 254 10.54 -1.53 -1.40
C ILE A 254 11.15 -0.45 -0.51
N CYS A 255 11.70 0.61 -1.10
CA CYS A 255 12.20 1.78 -0.37
C CYS A 255 11.12 2.36 0.56
N LEU A 256 9.91 2.54 0.02
CA LEU A 256 8.79 3.11 0.75
C LEU A 256 8.31 2.18 1.88
N MET A 257 8.04 0.91 1.57
CA MET A 257 7.30 0.01 2.46
C MET A 257 8.16 -0.88 3.36
N ALA A 258 9.49 -0.95 3.17
CA ALA A 258 10.35 -1.82 3.97
C ALA A 258 11.70 -1.22 4.37
N LEU A 259 12.18 -0.16 3.71
CA LEU A 259 13.50 0.44 3.98
C LEU A 259 13.44 1.83 4.62
N ASP A 260 12.30 2.21 5.19
CA ASP A 260 12.10 3.47 5.91
C ASP A 260 12.43 4.72 5.08
N LYS A 261 12.07 4.73 3.78
CA LYS A 261 12.22 5.89 2.87
C LYS A 261 10.85 6.52 2.56
N PRO A 262 10.22 7.27 3.50
CA PRO A 262 8.87 7.79 3.35
C PRO A 262 8.68 8.76 2.17
N GLN A 263 9.78 9.29 1.62
CA GLN A 263 9.80 10.17 0.45
C GLN A 263 9.76 9.41 -0.89
N ALA A 264 9.93 8.09 -0.90
CA ALA A 264 9.89 7.30 -2.13
C ALA A 264 8.47 7.31 -2.70
N VAL A 265 8.32 7.64 -3.98
CA VAL A 265 7.02 7.72 -4.67
C VAL A 265 7.03 6.75 -5.86
N PRO A 266 6.54 5.51 -5.68
CA PRO A 266 6.39 4.55 -6.76
C PRO A 266 5.51 5.07 -7.91
N VAL A 267 6.13 5.38 -9.05
CA VAL A 267 5.41 5.86 -10.24
C VAL A 267 5.07 4.71 -11.19
N ASP A 268 3.78 4.47 -11.39
CA ASP A 268 3.22 3.60 -12.42
C ASP A 268 2.16 4.33 -13.26
N VAL A 269 1.49 3.59 -14.15
CA VAL A 269 0.43 4.14 -15.02
C VAL A 269 -0.71 4.76 -14.21
N HIS A 270 -1.00 4.29 -12.99
CA HIS A 270 -2.04 4.86 -12.15
C HIS A 270 -1.61 6.21 -11.59
N MET A 271 -0.36 6.34 -11.15
CA MET A 271 0.21 7.64 -10.78
C MET A 271 0.16 8.64 -11.93
N TRP A 272 0.42 8.19 -13.16
CA TRP A 272 0.24 9.03 -14.34
C TRP A 272 -1.21 9.47 -14.57
N GLN A 273 -2.18 8.59 -14.34
CA GLN A 273 -3.60 8.91 -14.49
C GLN A 273 -4.06 9.95 -13.47
N ILE A 274 -3.64 9.80 -12.21
CA ILE A 274 -3.93 10.76 -11.13
C ILE A 274 -3.31 12.12 -11.43
N ALA A 275 -2.02 12.13 -11.77
CA ALA A 275 -1.29 13.36 -12.07
C ALA A 275 -1.97 14.17 -13.19
N GLN A 276 -2.41 13.50 -14.26
CA GLN A 276 -3.10 14.18 -15.37
C GLN A 276 -4.53 14.58 -15.01
N ARG A 277 -5.31 13.69 -14.37
CA ARG A 277 -6.72 13.91 -14.07
C ARG A 277 -6.93 14.99 -13.00
N ASP A 278 -6.16 14.91 -11.92
CA ASP A 278 -6.41 15.67 -10.70
C ASP A 278 -5.48 16.89 -10.57
N TYR A 279 -4.30 16.85 -11.20
CA TYR A 279 -3.31 17.92 -11.12
C TYR A 279 -3.04 18.59 -12.48
N SER A 280 -3.68 18.13 -13.57
CA SER A 280 -3.38 18.59 -14.93
C SER A 280 -1.89 18.56 -15.26
N TRP A 281 -1.16 17.60 -14.69
CA TRP A 281 0.29 17.56 -14.76
C TRP A 281 0.76 17.02 -16.12
N HIS A 282 1.82 17.64 -16.65
CA HIS A 282 2.51 17.21 -17.86
C HIS A 282 4.03 17.30 -17.65
N PRO A 283 4.83 16.41 -18.28
CA PRO A 283 6.28 16.49 -18.21
C PRO A 283 6.78 17.78 -18.87
N THR A 284 7.71 18.45 -18.21
CA THR A 284 8.29 19.74 -18.62
C THR A 284 9.76 19.60 -19.02
N THR A 285 10.46 18.59 -18.50
CA THR A 285 11.91 18.42 -18.70
C THR A 285 12.29 17.44 -19.80
N SER A 286 11.33 16.69 -20.35
CA SER A 286 11.54 15.68 -21.38
C SER A 286 10.66 15.92 -22.60
N GLN A 287 11.15 15.56 -23.78
CA GLN A 287 10.33 15.56 -25.01
C GLN A 287 9.27 14.45 -25.02
N ALA A 288 9.44 13.42 -24.18
CA ALA A 288 8.48 12.34 -24.06
C ALA A 288 7.17 12.82 -23.43
N LYS A 289 6.04 12.61 -24.12
CA LYS A 289 4.70 12.97 -23.63
C LYS A 289 4.04 11.90 -22.73
N GLY A 290 4.75 10.83 -22.40
CA GLY A 290 4.21 9.69 -21.67
C GLY A 290 5.23 9.01 -20.75
N PRO A 291 4.88 7.83 -20.19
CA PRO A 291 5.73 7.13 -19.23
C PRO A 291 7.08 6.73 -19.82
N SER A 292 8.15 7.18 -19.17
CA SER A 292 9.55 6.88 -19.50
C SER A 292 10.39 6.99 -18.22
N PRO A 293 11.62 6.45 -18.17
CA PRO A 293 12.47 6.59 -16.99
C PRO A 293 12.66 8.05 -16.53
N GLN A 294 12.85 8.98 -17.48
CA GLN A 294 13.04 10.40 -17.18
C GLN A 294 11.75 11.07 -16.68
N THR A 295 10.64 10.87 -17.39
CA THR A 295 9.36 11.48 -17.03
C THR A 295 8.77 10.88 -15.76
N ASN A 296 9.00 9.60 -15.47
CA ASN A 296 8.62 8.98 -14.20
C ASN A 296 9.41 9.58 -13.04
N LYS A 297 10.70 9.84 -13.22
CA LYS A 297 11.53 10.51 -12.22
C LYS A 297 11.05 11.94 -11.97
N GLU A 298 10.71 12.68 -13.03
CA GLU A 298 10.13 14.02 -12.94
C GLU A 298 8.80 14.00 -12.17
N LEU A 299 7.91 13.05 -12.47
CA LEU A 299 6.64 12.91 -11.78
C LEU A 299 6.80 12.57 -10.29
N GLY A 300 7.73 11.65 -9.96
CA GLY A 300 8.04 11.35 -8.56
C GLY A 300 8.60 12.57 -7.81
N ASN A 301 9.43 13.39 -8.47
CA ASN A 301 9.94 14.64 -7.91
C ASN A 301 8.83 15.67 -7.70
N PHE A 302 7.88 15.79 -8.64
CA PHE A 302 6.73 16.67 -8.48
C PHE A 302 5.96 16.37 -7.19
N PHE A 303 5.61 15.10 -6.95
CA PHE A 303 4.88 14.72 -5.73
C PHE A 303 5.73 14.85 -4.45
N ARG A 304 7.04 14.61 -4.51
CA ARG A 304 7.95 14.90 -3.39
C ARG A 304 8.00 16.39 -3.06
N SER A 305 8.05 17.25 -4.06
CA SER A 305 8.02 18.70 -3.87
C SER A 305 6.69 19.18 -3.31
N LEU A 306 5.58 18.53 -3.69
CA LEU A 306 4.23 18.88 -3.23
C LEU A 306 3.97 18.44 -1.79
N TRP A 307 4.21 17.17 -1.46
CA TRP A 307 3.82 16.56 -0.18
C TRP A 307 4.96 16.41 0.84
N GLY A 308 6.18 16.78 0.45
CA GLY A 308 7.34 16.82 1.33
C GLY A 308 7.94 15.45 1.67
N PRO A 309 8.61 15.31 2.84
CA PRO A 309 9.38 14.12 3.21
C PRO A 309 8.56 12.83 3.35
N TYR A 310 7.24 12.92 3.50
CA TYR A 310 6.33 11.78 3.59
C TYR A 310 5.46 11.62 2.33
N ALA A 311 5.92 12.09 1.17
CA ALA A 311 5.16 12.02 -0.08
C ALA A 311 4.69 10.61 -0.47
N GLY A 312 5.47 9.56 -0.16
CA GLY A 312 5.05 8.18 -0.41
C GLY A 312 3.87 7.74 0.46
N TRP A 313 3.73 8.30 1.66
CA TRP A 313 2.57 8.05 2.51
C TRP A 313 1.33 8.78 1.99
N ALA A 314 1.48 10.02 1.52
CA ALA A 314 0.39 10.74 0.86
C ALA A 314 -0.11 9.94 -0.36
N GLN A 315 0.82 9.41 -1.16
CA GLN A 315 0.52 8.57 -2.33
C GLN A 315 -0.29 7.31 -1.97
N ALA A 316 -0.05 6.70 -0.81
CA ALA A 316 -0.81 5.52 -0.34
C ALA A 316 -2.28 5.84 0.02
N THR A 317 -2.66 7.12 0.12
CA THR A 317 -4.05 7.52 0.35
C THR A 317 -4.88 7.29 -0.93
N PRO A 318 -6.21 7.05 -0.88
CA PRO A 318 -6.97 6.44 -1.97
C PRO A 318 -7.45 7.25 -3.19
N PRO A 319 -7.16 8.55 -3.46
CA PRO A 319 -7.37 9.01 -4.84
C PRO A 319 -6.54 8.15 -5.83
N SER A 320 -5.49 7.49 -5.31
CA SER A 320 -4.58 6.58 -6.00
C SER A 320 -5.03 5.13 -6.18
N HIS A 321 -5.92 4.63 -5.32
CA HIS A 321 -6.28 3.20 -5.29
C HIS A 321 -7.52 2.84 -6.14
N ARG A 322 -8.30 3.82 -6.62
CA ARG A 322 -9.46 3.56 -7.50
C ARG A 322 -9.10 2.95 -8.86
N CYS A 323 -7.83 3.00 -9.29
CA CYS A 323 -7.40 2.44 -10.57
C CYS A 323 -6.64 1.10 -10.47
N CYS A 324 -6.13 0.71 -9.30
CA CYS A 324 -5.72 -0.67 -9.03
C CYS A 324 -6.97 -1.54 -8.80
N SER A 325 -7.73 -1.81 -9.86
CA SER A 325 -8.85 -2.78 -9.94
C SER A 325 -9.20 -3.51 -8.62
N VAL A 326 -10.03 -2.88 -7.80
CA VAL A 326 -10.86 -3.57 -6.81
C VAL A 326 -12.29 -3.62 -7.35
N PRO A 327 -12.63 -4.49 -8.31
CA PRO A 327 -14.00 -4.95 -8.40
C PRO A 327 -14.20 -5.91 -7.22
N THR A 328 -15.06 -5.51 -6.28
CA THR A 328 -15.83 -6.40 -5.40
C THR A 328 -15.05 -7.39 -4.51
N CYS A 329 -14.70 -6.96 -3.30
CA CYS A 329 -14.68 -7.87 -2.13
C CYS A 329 -15.59 -7.40 -0.98
N ALA A 330 -16.24 -6.24 -1.08
CA ALA A 330 -17.35 -5.91 -0.21
C ALA A 330 -18.61 -6.62 -0.72
N ASN A 331 -19.07 -7.63 0.01
CA ASN A 331 -20.40 -8.19 -0.15
C ASN A 331 -21.42 -7.02 -0.11
N PRO A 332 -22.29 -6.82 -1.12
CA PRO A 332 -23.25 -5.71 -1.17
C PRO A 332 -24.14 -5.59 0.09
N ALA A 333 -24.27 -6.68 0.86
CA ALA A 333 -24.97 -6.69 2.15
C ALA A 333 -24.27 -5.85 3.24
N VAL A 334 -22.94 -5.72 3.22
CA VAL A 334 -22.16 -5.00 4.24
C VAL A 334 -22.20 -3.48 4.02
N LEU A 335 -22.18 -3.04 2.76
CA LEU A 335 -22.39 -1.62 2.44
C LEU A 335 -23.80 -1.14 2.83
N ARG A 336 -24.82 -2.00 2.71
CA ARG A 336 -26.19 -1.68 3.12
C ARG A 336 -26.36 -1.64 4.64
N SER A 337 -25.64 -2.47 5.41
CA SER A 337 -25.75 -2.45 6.88
C SER A 337 -25.14 -1.18 7.49
N HIS A 338 -24.06 -0.65 6.90
CA HIS A 338 -23.45 0.60 7.36
C HIS A 338 -24.32 1.83 7.09
N GLN A 339 -25.09 1.87 6.00
CA GLN A 339 -26.07 2.94 5.75
C GLN A 339 -27.33 2.80 6.62
N GLN A 340 -27.79 1.58 6.91
CA GLN A 340 -29.01 1.35 7.71
C GLN A 340 -28.82 1.49 9.22
N SER A 341 -27.57 1.66 9.70
CA SER A 341 -27.27 1.87 11.12
C SER A 341 -27.38 3.35 11.53
N ALA A 342 -27.40 4.28 10.57
CA ALA A 342 -27.45 5.73 10.81
C ALA A 342 -28.87 6.33 10.81
N GLU A 343 -29.90 5.57 10.42
CA GLU A 343 -31.29 6.04 10.42
C GLU A 343 -32.23 4.97 11.02
N ARG A 344 -32.45 5.04 12.33
CA ARG A 344 -33.64 4.44 12.95
C ARG A 344 -34.29 5.43 13.92
N VAL A 345 -35.17 6.26 13.38
CA VAL A 345 -36.28 6.87 14.12
C VAL A 345 -37.43 5.84 14.16
N PRO A 346 -38.10 5.60 15.29
CA PRO A 346 -39.08 4.51 15.39
C PRO A 346 -40.40 4.88 14.70
N LYS A 347 -40.84 4.05 13.75
CA LYS A 347 -42.17 4.15 13.13
C LYS A 347 -43.23 3.42 13.94
N GLY A 348 -44.29 4.15 14.26
CA GLY A 348 -45.55 3.65 14.80
C GLY A 348 -46.38 2.85 13.80
N ARG A 349 -47.22 2.02 14.41
CA ARG A 349 -48.27 1.06 13.99
C ARG A 349 -48.85 1.10 12.56
N LYS A 350 -49.11 -0.14 12.11
CA LYS A 350 -49.76 -0.63 10.88
C LYS A 350 -51.22 -0.18 10.71
N ALA A 351 -51.65 0.00 9.46
CA ALA A 351 -53.00 -0.32 9.00
C ALA A 351 -52.94 -0.94 7.58
N ARG A 352 -53.76 -1.98 7.38
CA ARG A 352 -53.95 -2.76 6.14
C ARG A 352 -55.02 -2.11 5.25
N TRP A 353 -54.85 -2.24 3.94
CA TRP A 353 -55.81 -2.53 2.85
C TRP A 353 -54.98 -2.42 1.55
N GLY A 354 -55.16 -3.13 0.44
CA GLY A 354 -56.20 -4.00 -0.11
C GLY A 354 -55.91 -3.97 -1.62
N THR A 355 -55.86 -5.12 -2.28
CA THR A 355 -55.58 -5.29 -3.72
C THR A 355 -56.64 -4.65 -4.61
N LEU A 356 -56.26 -3.91 -5.66
CA LEU A 356 -56.97 -3.86 -6.95
C LEU A 356 -56.11 -3.27 -8.08
N ASP A 357 -56.64 -3.45 -9.29
CA ASP A 357 -56.07 -3.63 -10.62
C ASP A 357 -55.74 -2.33 -11.40
N LYS A 358 -54.91 -2.49 -12.46
CA LYS A 358 -54.74 -1.69 -13.71
C LYS A 358 -54.58 -0.15 -13.69
N GLY A 359 -53.56 0.31 -14.42
CA GLY A 359 -53.61 1.61 -15.13
C GLY A 359 -52.26 2.31 -15.27
N ILE A 360 -51.63 2.18 -16.45
CA ILE A 360 -50.55 3.08 -16.91
C ILE A 360 -51.18 4.45 -17.22
N PRO A 361 -50.56 5.56 -16.80
CA PRO A 361 -50.22 6.60 -17.79
C PRO A 361 -48.82 7.18 -17.61
N GLN A 362 -48.20 7.45 -18.76
CA GLN A 362 -46.99 8.27 -18.92
C GLN A 362 -47.24 9.71 -18.47
N ALA A 363 -46.24 10.34 -17.87
CA ALA A 363 -46.18 11.79 -17.67
C ALA A 363 -44.88 12.36 -18.28
N PRO A 364 -44.92 13.60 -18.81
CA PRO A 364 -43.97 14.09 -19.80
C PRO A 364 -42.78 14.86 -19.19
N SER A 365 -41.67 14.85 -19.92
CA SER A 365 -40.45 15.62 -19.68
C SER A 365 -40.65 17.13 -19.97
N PRO A 366 -40.09 18.03 -19.14
CA PRO A 366 -40.05 19.45 -19.45
C PRO A 366 -38.87 19.83 -20.38
N PRO A 367 -39.00 20.92 -21.17
CA PRO A 367 -38.14 21.20 -22.31
C PRO A 367 -36.87 21.99 -21.97
N PHE A 368 -35.84 21.77 -22.78
CA PHE A 368 -34.67 22.64 -22.96
C PHE A 368 -35.07 24.01 -23.51
N PRO A 369 -34.34 25.09 -23.14
CA PRO A 369 -34.16 26.24 -24.01
C PRO A 369 -32.75 26.26 -24.63
N THR A 370 -32.74 26.48 -25.93
CA THR A 370 -31.59 26.69 -26.81
C THR A 370 -31.18 28.17 -26.82
N SER A 371 -29.87 28.38 -26.96
CA SER A 371 -29.16 29.55 -27.53
C SER A 371 -29.25 30.91 -26.83
N LEU A 372 -28.09 31.49 -26.51
CA LEU A 372 -27.51 32.65 -27.21
C LEU A 372 -26.16 33.06 -26.57
N SER A 373 -25.10 33.04 -27.38
CA SER A 373 -23.84 33.77 -27.11
C SER A 373 -24.08 35.29 -27.22
N PRO A 374 -23.28 36.13 -26.53
CA PRO A 374 -22.27 36.87 -27.27
C PRO A 374 -20.96 37.14 -26.50
N SER A 375 -19.85 37.22 -27.24
CA SER A 375 -18.61 37.92 -26.87
C SER A 375 -18.33 38.96 -27.97
N PRO A 376 -17.44 39.96 -27.81
CA PRO A 376 -16.90 40.65 -26.63
C PRO A 376 -17.05 42.20 -26.79
N PRO A 377 -16.28 43.03 -26.06
CA PRO A 377 -15.31 43.82 -26.81
C PRO A 377 -13.92 43.93 -26.18
N SER A 378 -12.94 44.01 -27.07
CA SER A 378 -11.54 44.40 -26.84
C SER A 378 -11.42 45.86 -26.40
N LEU A 379 -10.46 46.15 -25.52
CA LEU A 379 -9.86 47.49 -25.40
C LEU A 379 -8.34 47.37 -25.52
N MET A 380 -7.81 48.25 -26.37
CA MET A 380 -6.42 48.43 -26.78
C MET A 380 -5.74 49.53 -25.94
N LEU A 381 -4.42 49.36 -25.79
CA LEU A 381 -3.33 50.36 -25.82
C LEU A 381 -3.10 51.36 -24.67
N GLY A 382 -1.82 51.39 -24.26
CA GLY A 382 -1.12 52.46 -23.53
C GLY A 382 0.12 51.90 -22.82
N ARG A 383 1.20 51.54 -23.53
CA ARG A 383 2.46 52.31 -23.66
C ARG A 383 2.93 52.98 -22.35
N ASP A 384 4.04 52.51 -21.78
CA ASP A 384 5.30 53.27 -21.74
C ASP A 384 6.49 52.43 -21.23
N LEU A 385 7.55 52.42 -22.05
CA LEU A 385 8.94 52.08 -21.73
C LEU A 385 9.67 53.40 -21.36
N PRO A 386 10.81 53.35 -20.66
CA PRO A 386 12.06 53.40 -21.41
C PRO A 386 13.15 52.45 -20.90
N ALA A 387 14.01 52.10 -21.85
CA ALA A 387 15.19 51.27 -21.72
C ALA A 387 16.39 52.04 -21.13
N THR A 388 17.26 51.32 -20.41
CA THR A 388 18.72 51.59 -20.36
C THR A 388 19.50 50.29 -20.17
N THR A 389 20.35 49.94 -21.14
CA THR A 389 21.59 49.14 -21.02
C THR A 389 22.77 50.10 -21.33
N PRO A 390 24.09 49.76 -21.23
CA PRO A 390 24.74 48.44 -21.15
C PRO A 390 26.03 48.33 -20.27
N LYS A 391 26.70 47.16 -20.36
CA LYS A 391 28.08 46.76 -19.93
C LYS A 391 28.17 46.16 -18.51
N ALA A 392 28.92 45.09 -18.20
CA ALA A 392 29.91 44.29 -18.94
C ALA A 392 30.29 43.00 -18.17
N ARG A 393 30.81 42.02 -18.95
CA ARG A 393 31.85 41.00 -18.66
C ARG A 393 31.57 39.74 -17.80
N HIS A 394 31.77 38.61 -18.48
CA HIS A 394 32.16 37.28 -17.99
C HIS A 394 33.46 37.29 -17.15
N PRO A 395 33.71 36.22 -16.36
CA PRO A 395 34.65 35.20 -16.83
C PRO A 395 34.21 33.75 -16.59
N GLN A 396 34.76 32.87 -17.44
CA GLN A 396 34.80 31.42 -17.34
C GLN A 396 35.76 30.97 -16.24
N ILE A 397 35.46 29.86 -15.56
CA ILE A 397 36.50 28.98 -14.96
C ILE A 397 36.14 27.53 -15.28
N LYS A 398 37.08 26.85 -15.95
CA LYS A 398 37.11 25.41 -16.19
C LYS A 398 37.86 24.68 -15.07
N GLN A 399 37.39 23.47 -14.83
CA GLN A 399 37.93 22.30 -14.11
C GLN A 399 39.46 22.25 -13.93
N SER A 400 39.91 21.76 -12.77
CA SER A 400 40.55 20.42 -12.63
C SER A 400 41.09 20.13 -11.23
N VAL A 401 40.66 18.98 -10.69
CA VAL A 401 41.48 17.90 -10.11
C VAL A 401 42.60 18.29 -9.12
N CYS A 402 42.45 17.86 -7.87
CA CYS A 402 43.60 17.41 -7.08
C CYS A 402 43.24 16.21 -6.19
N THR A 403 44.01 15.15 -6.42
CA THR A 403 44.13 13.88 -5.71
C THR A 403 44.88 14.02 -4.38
N ARG A 404 44.65 13.01 -3.53
CA ARG A 404 45.58 12.40 -2.55
C ARG A 404 45.74 13.06 -1.18
N TRP A 405 45.10 12.38 -0.23
CA TRP A 405 45.62 12.07 1.09
C TRP A 405 46.95 11.31 1.02
N GLY A 406 47.87 11.62 1.94
CA GLY A 406 49.09 10.86 2.17
C GLY A 406 49.84 11.30 3.42
N GLY A 407 49.57 10.62 4.55
CA GLY A 407 50.57 10.14 5.51
C GLY A 407 51.04 11.07 6.64
N GLY A 408 50.95 10.57 7.88
CA GLY A 408 52.02 10.75 8.88
C GLY A 408 51.63 10.96 10.35
N TYR A 409 51.82 9.88 11.13
CA TYR A 409 52.31 9.82 12.52
C TYR A 409 51.40 10.13 13.73
N TRP A 410 51.49 9.15 14.65
CA TRP A 410 51.03 9.01 16.05
C TRP A 410 49.62 8.47 16.30
#